data_AF-N9M1H3-F1
#
_entry.id   AF-N9M1H3-F1
#
_cell.length_a   1.000
_cell.length_b   1.000
_cell.length_c   1.000
_cell.angle_alpha   90.00
_cell.angle_beta   90.00
_cell.angle_gamma   90.00
#
_symmetry.space_group_name_H-M   'P 1'
#
loop_
_entity.id
_entity.type
_entity.pdbx_description
1 polymer ?
#
loop_
_entity_poly.entity_id
_entity_poly.type
_entity_poly.pdbx_seq_one_letter_code
_entity_poly.pdbx_strand_id
1 'polypeptide(L)'
;MKFGTVWKYYFTESLLKATIRTPSQFNLAPNALRPLLDQLCRLFPQNPTVQIRPLRLAGVRGEEIKAQASATQLIFHIHGGAFFLGSLNTHRALMTDIAARTQMQVIHVDYPLAPEHPFPEAIDAIFDVYQALLVQGIQPKDIIVSGDSCGANLALALCLRLKQQPELMPSGLILMSPYLDLTLTSESLRFNQKLDALLSIEALQAGINHYLKDGVQADDPRVSPLFDDLKGLPPTLVQVGSKEILLDDSKRFREKAEQAGVKVRFKLYTGMWHNFQMFNAWFPEAKQALADIADFAHSLDRD
;
A
#
# COMPACT_ATOMS: atom_id res chain seq x y z
N MET A 1 -34.39 -2.07 -5.53
CA MET A 1 -34.43 -2.03 -4.04
C MET A 1 -33.02 -1.76 -3.51
N LYS A 2 -32.71 -0.52 -3.09
CA LYS A 2 -31.37 -0.08 -2.63
C LYS A 2 -31.07 -0.38 -1.14
N PHE A 3 -32.07 -0.89 -0.40
CA PHE A 3 -31.94 -1.14 1.04
C PHE A 3 -30.93 -2.24 1.39
N GLY A 4 -30.87 -3.33 0.62
CA GLY A 4 -29.91 -4.43 0.89
C GLY A 4 -28.44 -4.00 0.75
N THR A 5 -28.17 -3.03 -0.13
CA THR A 5 -26.83 -2.48 -0.34
C THR A 5 -26.34 -1.74 0.90
N VAL A 6 -27.13 -0.82 1.47
CA VAL A 6 -26.76 -0.05 2.67
C VAL A 6 -26.50 -0.95 3.88
N TRP A 7 -27.36 -1.96 4.09
CA TRP A 7 -27.19 -2.93 5.18
C TRP A 7 -25.89 -3.75 5.05
N LYS A 8 -25.47 -4.06 3.82
CA LYS A 8 -24.20 -4.75 3.57
C LYS A 8 -23.00 -3.91 4.03
N TYR A 9 -22.95 -2.61 3.70
CA TYR A 9 -21.88 -1.72 4.20
C TYR A 9 -21.93 -1.64 5.71
N TYR A 10 -23.09 -1.35 6.29
CA TYR A 10 -23.24 -1.21 7.73
C TYR A 10 -22.81 -2.47 8.50
N PHE A 11 -23.26 -3.64 8.06
CA PHE A 11 -22.91 -4.91 8.70
C PHE A 11 -21.41 -5.21 8.58
N THR A 12 -20.83 -4.99 7.40
CA THR A 12 -19.40 -5.20 7.17
C THR A 12 -18.56 -4.24 8.01
N GLU A 13 -18.90 -2.96 8.04
CA GLU A 13 -18.24 -1.97 8.89
C GLU A 13 -18.35 -2.33 10.37
N SER A 14 -19.53 -2.77 10.82
CA SER A 14 -19.74 -3.20 12.21
C SER A 14 -18.88 -4.42 12.56
N LEU A 15 -18.80 -5.39 11.64
CA LEU A 15 -17.97 -6.58 11.80
C LEU A 15 -16.48 -6.18 11.86
N LEU A 16 -15.98 -5.40 10.90
CA LEU A 16 -14.58 -4.92 10.89
C LEU A 16 -14.24 -4.13 12.15
N LYS A 17 -15.16 -3.29 12.63
CA LYS A 17 -14.99 -2.56 13.88
C LYS A 17 -14.83 -3.50 15.07
N ALA A 18 -15.66 -4.54 15.16
CA ALA A 18 -15.65 -5.49 16.26
C ALA A 18 -14.45 -6.46 16.21
N THR A 19 -14.06 -6.93 15.02
CA THR A 19 -13.10 -8.03 14.87
C THR A 19 -11.68 -7.60 14.53
N ILE A 20 -11.49 -6.40 13.96
CA ILE A 20 -10.16 -5.89 13.57
C ILE A 20 -9.85 -4.60 14.33
N ARG A 21 -10.67 -3.55 14.14
CA ARG A 21 -10.35 -2.23 14.68
C ARG A 21 -10.30 -2.21 16.20
N THR A 22 -11.32 -2.74 16.89
CA THR A 22 -11.35 -2.73 18.37
C THR A 22 -10.19 -3.56 18.96
N PRO A 23 -9.93 -4.79 18.50
CA PRO A 23 -8.74 -5.55 18.95
C PRO A 23 -7.42 -4.82 18.73
N SER A 24 -7.28 -4.07 17.63
CA SER A 24 -6.04 -3.32 17.33
C SER A 24 -5.72 -2.22 18.35
N GLN A 25 -6.71 -1.79 19.15
CA GLN A 25 -6.52 -0.77 20.19
C GLN A 25 -5.81 -1.28 21.45
N PHE A 26 -5.69 -2.60 21.60
CA PHE A 26 -5.07 -3.21 22.79
C PHE A 26 -3.56 -3.45 22.64
N ASN A 27 -2.93 -2.95 21.56
CA ASN A 27 -1.49 -3.08 21.28
C ASN A 27 -0.94 -4.50 21.54
N LEU A 28 -1.61 -5.49 20.96
CA LEU A 28 -1.22 -6.89 21.12
C LEU A 28 0.14 -7.16 20.45
N ALA A 29 0.91 -8.10 21.01
CA ALA A 29 2.24 -8.40 20.51
C ALA A 29 2.23 -8.87 19.03
N PRO A 30 3.16 -8.40 18.18
CA PRO A 30 3.18 -8.74 16.75
C PRO A 30 3.21 -10.25 16.46
N ASN A 31 3.93 -11.02 17.28
CA ASN A 31 4.04 -12.48 17.15
C ASN A 31 2.70 -13.22 17.32
N ALA A 32 1.73 -12.66 18.04
CA ALA A 32 0.39 -13.20 18.16
C ALA A 32 -0.53 -12.71 17.03
N LEU A 33 -0.38 -11.46 16.60
CA LEU A 33 -1.22 -10.85 15.57
C LEU A 33 -0.92 -11.34 14.15
N ARG A 34 0.35 -11.47 13.77
CA ARG A 34 0.76 -11.83 12.39
C ARG A 34 0.17 -13.18 11.95
N PRO A 35 0.28 -14.29 12.71
CA PRO A 35 -0.29 -15.58 12.29
C PRO A 35 -1.81 -15.55 12.21
N LEU A 36 -2.48 -14.81 13.11
CA LEU A 36 -3.93 -14.68 13.11
C LEU A 36 -4.42 -13.96 11.84
N LEU A 37 -3.80 -12.83 11.50
CA LEU A 37 -4.12 -12.08 10.28
C LEU A 37 -3.87 -12.93 9.02
N ASP A 38 -2.75 -13.66 8.98
CA ASP A 38 -2.44 -14.57 7.89
C ASP A 38 -3.52 -15.63 7.67
N GLN A 39 -4.10 -16.18 8.75
CA GLN A 39 -5.19 -17.16 8.64
C GLN A 39 -6.50 -16.52 8.21
N LEU A 40 -6.85 -15.35 8.76
CA LEU A 40 -8.08 -14.64 8.42
C LEU A 40 -8.10 -14.23 6.95
N CYS A 41 -6.96 -13.76 6.42
CA CYS A 41 -6.87 -13.31 5.03
C CYS A 41 -6.95 -14.44 4.00
N ARG A 42 -6.81 -15.72 4.40
CA ARG A 42 -7.06 -16.87 3.49
C ARG A 42 -8.52 -17.00 3.06
N LEU A 43 -9.45 -16.35 3.77
CA LEU A 43 -10.86 -16.29 3.41
C LEU A 43 -11.13 -15.38 2.21
N PHE A 44 -10.17 -14.51 1.85
CA PHE A 44 -10.29 -13.65 0.68
C PHE A 44 -10.00 -14.48 -0.57
N PRO A 45 -10.92 -14.50 -1.55
CA PRO A 45 -10.76 -15.33 -2.74
C PRO A 45 -9.59 -14.81 -3.57
N GLN A 46 -8.67 -15.71 -3.92
CA GLN A 46 -7.62 -15.43 -4.89
C GLN A 46 -8.16 -15.63 -6.31
N ASN A 47 -7.62 -14.89 -7.26
CA ASN A 47 -8.00 -15.04 -8.65
C ASN A 47 -7.39 -16.34 -9.23
N PRO A 48 -8.19 -17.31 -9.71
CA PRO A 48 -7.67 -18.60 -10.14
C PRO A 48 -6.99 -18.55 -11.52
N THR A 49 -7.07 -17.43 -12.24
CA THR A 49 -6.50 -17.31 -13.59
C THR A 49 -5.02 -16.93 -13.59
N VAL A 50 -4.44 -16.62 -12.43
CA VAL A 50 -3.03 -16.24 -12.30
C VAL A 50 -2.20 -17.37 -11.72
N GLN A 51 -0.94 -17.42 -12.12
CA GLN A 51 0.07 -18.29 -11.53
C GLN A 51 0.84 -17.52 -10.47
N ILE A 52 1.15 -18.20 -9.37
CA ILE A 52 1.91 -17.64 -8.24
C ILE A 52 3.16 -18.49 -8.07
N ARG A 53 4.33 -17.86 -8.16
CA ARG A 53 5.62 -18.51 -7.99
C ARG A 53 6.39 -17.87 -6.84
N PRO A 54 6.83 -18.63 -5.84
CA PRO A 54 7.72 -18.09 -4.81
C PRO A 54 9.07 -17.73 -5.41
N LEU A 55 9.66 -16.65 -4.92
CA LEU A 55 10.98 -16.18 -5.32
C LEU A 55 11.73 -15.59 -4.12
N ARG A 56 13.01 -15.27 -4.37
CA ARG A 56 13.84 -14.52 -3.44
C ARG A 56 14.66 -13.51 -4.24
N LEU A 57 14.57 -12.23 -3.87
CA LEU A 57 15.31 -11.13 -4.48
C LEU A 57 16.08 -10.42 -3.38
N ALA A 58 17.39 -10.22 -3.55
CA ALA A 58 18.26 -9.61 -2.54
C ALA A 58 18.09 -10.20 -1.12
N GLY A 59 17.90 -11.52 -1.01
CA GLY A 59 17.67 -12.19 0.28
C GLY A 59 16.23 -12.08 0.82
N VAL A 60 15.41 -11.17 0.31
CA VAL A 60 14.01 -10.96 0.69
C VAL A 60 13.10 -11.98 0.01
N ARG A 61 12.19 -12.61 0.77
CA ARG A 61 11.19 -13.53 0.21
C ARG A 61 10.16 -12.74 -0.57
N GLY A 62 9.66 -13.31 -1.66
CA GLY A 62 8.59 -12.70 -2.42
C GLY A 62 7.84 -13.71 -3.28
N GLU A 63 6.88 -13.18 -4.03
CA GLU A 63 6.08 -13.89 -5.00
C GLU A 63 6.07 -13.14 -6.33
N GLU A 64 6.24 -13.89 -7.40
CA GLU A 64 5.89 -13.48 -8.75
C GLU A 64 4.47 -13.96 -9.04
N ILE A 65 3.61 -13.04 -9.45
CA ILE A 65 2.21 -13.31 -9.77
C ILE A 65 1.95 -12.86 -11.20
N LYS A 66 1.47 -13.78 -12.06
CA LYS A 66 1.32 -13.54 -13.51
C LYS A 66 0.00 -14.11 -14.04
N ALA A 67 -0.73 -13.33 -14.84
CA ALA A 67 -1.91 -13.81 -15.56
C ALA A 67 -1.57 -14.49 -16.90
N GLN A 68 -0.40 -14.22 -17.45
CA GLN A 68 0.09 -14.74 -18.73
C GLN A 68 1.60 -14.99 -18.67
N ALA A 69 2.12 -15.86 -19.55
CA ALA A 69 3.52 -16.26 -19.53
C ALA A 69 4.50 -15.11 -19.86
N SER A 70 4.10 -14.23 -20.79
CA SER A 70 4.88 -13.06 -21.21
C SER A 70 4.18 -11.77 -20.79
N ALA A 71 4.65 -11.16 -19.71
CA ALA A 71 4.31 -9.80 -19.33
C ALA A 71 5.59 -8.95 -19.42
N THR A 72 5.52 -7.81 -20.11
CA THR A 72 6.67 -6.91 -20.30
C THR A 72 6.77 -5.86 -19.21
N GLN A 73 5.65 -5.53 -18.55
CA GLN A 73 5.61 -4.60 -17.43
C GLN A 73 5.38 -5.29 -16.10
N LEU A 74 5.87 -4.64 -15.06
CA LEU A 74 5.95 -5.15 -13.71
C LEU A 74 5.40 -4.12 -12.71
N ILE A 75 4.54 -4.59 -11.81
CA ILE A 75 4.13 -3.86 -10.62
C ILE A 75 4.95 -4.40 -9.44
N PHE A 76 5.82 -3.58 -8.87
CA PHE A 76 6.53 -3.90 -7.63
C PHE A 76 5.71 -3.40 -6.44
N HIS A 77 5.04 -4.32 -5.74
CA HIS A 77 4.12 -3.98 -4.66
C HIS A 77 4.72 -4.22 -3.27
N ILE A 78 4.55 -3.22 -2.40
CA ILE A 78 4.98 -3.20 -1.00
C ILE A 78 3.74 -3.14 -0.13
N HIS A 79 3.50 -4.19 0.66
CA HIS A 79 2.28 -4.32 1.44
C HIS A 79 2.21 -3.37 2.65
N GLY A 80 0.99 -3.03 3.05
CA GLY A 80 0.69 -2.34 4.30
C GLY A 80 0.77 -3.25 5.54
N GLY A 81 0.43 -2.68 6.70
CA GLY A 81 0.50 -3.36 8.00
C GLY A 81 1.12 -2.53 9.12
N ALA A 82 1.06 -1.19 9.04
CA ALA A 82 1.63 -0.28 10.03
C ALA A 82 3.12 -0.55 10.36
N PHE A 83 3.89 -1.07 9.40
CA PHE A 83 5.31 -1.47 9.50
C PHE A 83 5.63 -2.70 10.36
N PHE A 84 4.66 -3.25 11.10
CA PHE A 84 4.87 -4.41 11.99
C PHE A 84 3.98 -5.62 11.67
N LEU A 85 3.01 -5.47 10.78
CA LEU A 85 2.09 -6.50 10.30
C LEU A 85 2.16 -6.62 8.78
N GLY A 86 1.35 -7.52 8.24
CA GLY A 86 1.32 -7.84 6.82
C GLY A 86 2.26 -9.00 6.49
N SER A 87 2.06 -9.54 5.30
CA SER A 87 2.80 -10.66 4.73
C SER A 87 2.36 -10.86 3.30
N LEU A 88 3.05 -11.76 2.59
CA LEU A 88 2.60 -12.28 1.30
C LEU A 88 1.15 -12.80 1.35
N ASN A 89 0.78 -13.51 2.42
CA ASN A 89 -0.55 -14.12 2.56
C ASN A 89 -1.66 -13.07 2.71
N THR A 90 -1.41 -12.02 3.48
CA THR A 90 -2.43 -10.99 3.77
C THR A 90 -2.89 -10.23 2.52
N HIS A 91 -1.98 -10.02 1.56
CA HIS A 91 -2.26 -9.23 0.36
C HIS A 91 -2.40 -10.08 -0.91
N ARG A 92 -2.18 -11.40 -0.84
CA ARG A 92 -2.19 -12.28 -2.04
C ARG A 92 -3.48 -12.17 -2.85
N ALA A 93 -4.64 -12.18 -2.20
CA ALA A 93 -5.91 -12.04 -2.91
C ALA A 93 -5.97 -10.76 -3.75
N LEU A 94 -5.64 -9.61 -3.15
CA LEU A 94 -5.56 -8.32 -3.85
C LEU A 94 -4.55 -8.36 -5.01
N MET A 95 -3.35 -8.91 -4.77
CA MET A 95 -2.31 -8.97 -5.79
C MET A 95 -2.68 -9.87 -6.97
N THR A 96 -3.37 -10.98 -6.72
CA THR A 96 -3.87 -11.85 -7.80
C THR A 96 -4.91 -11.16 -8.66
N ASP A 97 -5.79 -10.33 -8.07
CA ASP A 97 -6.76 -9.55 -8.83
C ASP A 97 -6.12 -8.36 -9.58
N ILE A 98 -5.11 -7.71 -9.00
CA ILE A 98 -4.34 -6.67 -9.70
C ILE A 98 -3.61 -7.26 -10.90
N ALA A 99 -2.90 -8.38 -10.75
CA ALA A 99 -2.23 -9.07 -11.84
C ALA A 99 -3.23 -9.48 -12.94
N ALA A 100 -4.37 -10.06 -12.56
CA ALA A 100 -5.41 -10.47 -13.50
C ALA A 100 -6.04 -9.28 -14.26
N ARG A 101 -6.16 -8.10 -13.66
CA ARG A 101 -6.80 -6.94 -14.32
C ARG A 101 -5.83 -6.14 -15.16
N THR A 102 -4.62 -5.95 -14.66
CA THR A 102 -3.57 -5.21 -15.37
C THR A 102 -2.92 -6.06 -16.47
N GLN A 103 -3.01 -7.38 -16.39
CA GLN A 103 -2.25 -8.32 -17.25
C GLN A 103 -0.72 -8.13 -17.14
N MET A 104 -0.27 -7.42 -16.10
CA MET A 104 1.14 -7.20 -15.76
C MET A 104 1.64 -8.26 -14.78
N GLN A 105 2.95 -8.41 -14.70
CA GLN A 105 3.59 -9.16 -13.64
C GLN A 105 3.50 -8.37 -12.33
N VAL A 106 3.17 -9.03 -11.22
CA VAL A 106 3.30 -8.43 -9.88
C VAL A 106 4.44 -9.11 -9.14
N ILE A 107 5.39 -8.32 -8.65
CA ILE A 107 6.38 -8.73 -7.65
C ILE A 107 5.91 -8.21 -6.30
N HIS A 108 5.61 -9.12 -5.39
CA HIS A 108 5.15 -8.81 -4.05
C HIS A 108 6.14 -9.39 -3.03
N VAL A 109 6.64 -8.57 -2.11
CA VAL A 109 7.73 -8.95 -1.20
C VAL A 109 7.33 -8.95 0.27
N ASP A 110 7.97 -9.84 1.03
CA ASP A 110 7.85 -10.03 2.47
C ASP A 110 9.02 -9.29 3.14
N TYR A 111 8.97 -7.95 3.17
CA TYR A 111 10.06 -7.11 3.66
C TYR A 111 10.22 -7.24 5.20
N PRO A 112 11.41 -6.93 5.76
CA PRO A 112 11.63 -7.00 7.21
C PRO A 112 10.67 -6.07 7.99
N LEU A 113 10.03 -6.59 9.02
CA LEU A 113 9.05 -5.87 9.82
C LEU A 113 9.62 -5.46 11.19
N ALA A 114 9.15 -4.33 11.67
CA ALA A 114 9.38 -3.89 13.04
C ALA A 114 8.53 -4.73 14.02
N PRO A 115 8.92 -4.84 15.31
CA PRO A 115 10.07 -4.21 15.96
C PRO A 115 11.40 -4.95 15.74
N GLU A 116 11.39 -6.15 15.16
CA GLU A 116 12.61 -6.94 14.95
C GLU A 116 13.59 -6.24 14.00
N HIS A 117 13.04 -5.52 13.02
CA HIS A 117 13.78 -4.77 12.01
C HIS A 117 13.22 -3.34 11.91
N PRO A 118 13.56 -2.43 12.84
CA PRO A 118 13.07 -1.06 12.81
C PRO A 118 13.73 -0.27 11.66
N PHE A 119 13.26 0.96 11.41
CA PHE A 119 13.86 1.86 10.43
C PHE A 119 15.41 1.92 10.57
N PRO A 120 16.19 1.89 9.47
CA PRO A 120 15.79 1.91 8.06
C PRO A 120 15.65 0.53 7.37
N GLU A 121 15.63 -0.58 8.12
CA GLU A 121 15.83 -1.92 7.53
C GLU A 121 14.79 -2.30 6.46
N ALA A 122 13.53 -1.90 6.64
CA ALA A 122 12.48 -2.13 5.65
C ALA A 122 12.75 -1.40 4.32
N ILE A 123 13.12 -0.11 4.36
CA ILE A 123 13.36 0.68 3.15
C ILE A 123 14.67 0.28 2.45
N ASP A 124 15.69 -0.13 3.21
CA ASP A 124 16.92 -0.68 2.65
C ASP A 124 16.66 -1.99 1.91
N ALA A 125 15.90 -2.92 2.52
CA ALA A 125 15.53 -4.16 1.86
C ALA A 125 14.70 -3.94 0.58
N ILE A 126 13.78 -2.98 0.58
CA ILE A 126 12.99 -2.61 -0.59
C ILE A 126 13.86 -2.02 -1.70
N PHE A 127 14.81 -1.16 -1.35
CA PHE A 127 15.78 -0.61 -2.29
C PHE A 127 16.64 -1.71 -2.92
N ASP A 128 17.14 -2.65 -2.12
CA ASP A 128 17.95 -3.77 -2.59
C ASP A 128 17.16 -4.70 -3.54
N VAL A 129 15.88 -4.95 -3.26
CA VAL A 129 14.98 -5.67 -4.18
C VAL A 129 14.84 -4.91 -5.50
N TYR A 130 14.59 -3.60 -5.45
CA TYR A 130 14.46 -2.77 -6.66
C TYR A 130 15.73 -2.85 -7.51
N GLN A 131 16.91 -2.70 -6.90
CA GLN A 131 18.20 -2.85 -7.58
C GLN A 131 18.38 -4.25 -8.16
N ALA A 132 17.98 -5.30 -7.43
CA ALA A 132 18.05 -6.68 -7.92
C ALA A 132 17.16 -6.91 -9.16
N LEU A 133 16.01 -6.24 -9.26
CA LEU A 133 15.17 -6.28 -10.47
C LEU A 133 15.91 -5.64 -11.66
N LEU A 134 16.56 -4.49 -11.46
CA LEU A 134 17.33 -3.82 -12.51
C LEU A 134 18.52 -4.66 -12.99
N VAL A 135 19.24 -5.30 -12.07
CA VAL A 135 20.36 -6.21 -12.39
C VAL A 135 19.90 -7.41 -13.22
N GLN A 136 18.65 -7.85 -13.08
CA GLN A 136 18.05 -8.90 -13.92
C GLN A 136 17.65 -8.40 -15.32
N GLY A 137 17.91 -7.13 -15.63
CA GLY A 137 17.64 -6.53 -16.94
C GLY A 137 16.26 -5.89 -17.08
N ILE A 138 15.45 -5.87 -16.02
CA ILE A 138 14.17 -5.16 -16.02
C ILE A 138 14.47 -3.67 -16.08
N GLN A 139 13.90 -2.97 -17.07
CA GLN A 139 14.16 -1.55 -17.23
C GLN A 139 13.30 -0.74 -16.25
N PRO A 140 13.79 0.39 -15.70
CA PRO A 140 12.99 1.26 -14.83
C PRO A 140 11.67 1.70 -15.48
N LYS A 141 11.67 1.93 -16.80
CA LYS A 141 10.47 2.29 -17.55
C LYS A 141 9.37 1.21 -17.54
N ASP A 142 9.73 -0.05 -17.29
CA ASP A 142 8.81 -1.18 -17.25
C ASP A 142 8.31 -1.47 -15.82
N ILE A 143 8.75 -0.71 -14.82
CA ILE A 143 8.38 -0.89 -13.41
C ILE A 143 7.42 0.21 -12.96
N ILE A 144 6.29 -0.20 -12.41
CA ILE A 144 5.39 0.63 -11.60
C ILE A 144 5.59 0.23 -10.15
N VAL A 145 5.95 1.17 -9.28
CA VAL A 145 6.02 0.91 -7.83
C VAL A 145 4.64 1.12 -7.22
N SER A 146 4.23 0.23 -6.33
CA SER A 146 2.95 0.31 -5.65
C SER A 146 3.10 0.02 -4.16
N GLY A 147 2.24 0.63 -3.35
CA GLY A 147 2.04 0.18 -1.98
C GLY A 147 0.69 0.63 -1.44
N ASP A 148 0.28 0.01 -0.33
CA ASP A 148 -0.88 0.41 0.44
C ASP A 148 -0.51 0.81 1.87
N SER A 149 -1.24 1.76 2.47
CA SER A 149 -1.02 2.17 3.87
C SER A 149 0.46 2.54 4.14
N CYS A 150 1.13 1.88 5.09
CA CYS A 150 2.57 2.06 5.33
C CYS A 150 3.46 1.53 4.18
N GLY A 151 2.99 0.59 3.37
CA GLY A 151 3.68 0.16 2.16
C GLY A 151 3.71 1.26 1.11
N ALA A 152 2.66 2.09 1.04
CA ALA A 152 2.66 3.32 0.23
C ALA A 152 3.68 4.37 0.74
N ASN A 153 3.93 4.42 2.05
CA ASN A 153 5.05 5.20 2.61
C ASN A 153 6.37 4.75 2.01
N LEU A 154 6.66 3.45 2.11
CA LEU A 154 7.92 2.85 1.65
C LEU A 154 8.06 2.96 0.12
N ALA A 155 6.96 2.82 -0.62
CA ALA A 155 6.90 3.03 -2.07
C ALA A 155 7.29 4.47 -2.46
N LEU A 156 6.75 5.47 -1.76
CA LEU A 156 7.09 6.87 -1.96
C LEU A 156 8.54 7.15 -1.55
N ALA A 157 8.98 6.64 -0.39
CA ALA A 157 10.35 6.78 0.10
C ALA A 157 11.37 6.16 -0.87
N LEU A 158 11.05 5.03 -1.51
CA LEU A 158 11.88 4.43 -2.56
C LEU A 158 12.04 5.39 -3.74
N CYS A 159 10.94 5.95 -4.26
CA CYS A 159 11.01 6.90 -5.38
C CYS A 159 11.78 8.17 -5.02
N LEU A 160 11.62 8.68 -3.79
CA LEU A 160 12.38 9.83 -3.29
C LEU A 160 13.88 9.52 -3.16
N ARG A 161 14.25 8.32 -2.71
CA ARG A 161 15.64 7.85 -2.68
C ARG A 161 16.24 7.74 -4.08
N LEU A 162 15.47 7.28 -5.05
CA LEU A 162 15.88 7.18 -6.47
C LEU A 162 15.99 8.54 -7.17
N LYS A 163 15.47 9.63 -6.60
CA LYS A 163 15.54 10.98 -7.19
C LYS A 163 16.98 11.44 -7.52
N GLN A 164 17.98 10.93 -6.78
CA GLN A 164 19.39 11.23 -7.05
C GLN A 164 19.92 10.59 -8.35
N GLN A 165 19.20 9.60 -8.89
CA GLN A 165 19.52 8.84 -10.09
C GLN A 165 18.25 8.74 -10.97
N PRO A 166 17.86 9.84 -11.65
CA PRO A 166 16.59 9.91 -12.38
C PRO A 166 16.41 8.82 -13.45
N GLU A 167 17.51 8.28 -13.99
CA GLU A 167 17.53 7.16 -14.91
C GLU A 167 17.00 5.85 -14.29
N LEU A 168 16.99 5.75 -12.97
CA LEU A 168 16.45 4.61 -12.21
C LEU A 168 15.01 4.86 -11.73
N MET A 169 14.35 5.94 -12.14
CA MET A 169 13.00 6.23 -11.70
C MET A 169 12.00 5.24 -12.36
N PRO A 170 11.09 4.59 -11.59
CA PRO A 170 10.01 3.80 -12.16
C PRO A 170 9.08 4.66 -13.04
N SER A 171 8.34 4.04 -13.97
CA SER A 171 7.42 4.75 -14.86
C SER A 171 6.16 5.27 -14.16
N GLY A 172 5.82 4.72 -12.99
CA GLY A 172 4.67 5.15 -12.20
C GLY A 172 4.73 4.77 -10.74
N LEU A 173 3.91 5.47 -9.94
CA LEU A 173 3.69 5.20 -8.53
C LEU A 173 2.20 5.03 -8.24
N ILE A 174 1.82 3.98 -7.51
CA ILE A 174 0.43 3.71 -7.09
C ILE A 174 0.38 3.68 -5.57
N LEU A 175 -0.32 4.66 -4.98
CA LEU A 175 -0.51 4.81 -3.55
C LEU A 175 -1.96 4.51 -3.18
N MET A 176 -2.17 3.42 -2.45
CA MET A 176 -3.48 3.02 -1.94
C MET A 176 -3.58 3.39 -0.45
N SER A 177 -4.57 4.18 -0.06
CA SER A 177 -4.82 4.55 1.34
C SER A 177 -3.55 5.03 2.08
N PRO A 178 -2.71 5.91 1.49
CA PRO A 178 -1.33 6.07 1.91
C PRO A 178 -1.19 6.66 3.32
N TYR A 179 -0.26 6.08 4.11
CA TYR A 179 0.14 6.57 5.43
C TYR A 179 1.50 7.27 5.32
N LEU A 180 1.53 8.60 5.22
CA LEU A 180 2.73 9.35 4.80
C LEU A 180 3.27 10.30 5.88
N ASP A 181 2.52 10.49 6.96
CA ASP A 181 2.86 11.38 8.07
C ASP A 181 2.73 10.66 9.43
N LEU A 182 3.87 10.26 10.00
CA LEU A 182 3.95 9.58 11.29
C LEU A 182 3.74 10.52 12.49
N THR A 183 3.60 11.84 12.29
CA THR A 183 3.30 12.77 13.39
C THR A 183 1.87 12.62 13.92
N LEU A 184 0.97 12.02 13.11
CA LEU A 184 -0.44 11.84 13.43
C LEU A 184 -1.16 13.16 13.80
N THR A 185 -0.91 14.23 13.03
CA THR A 185 -1.43 15.58 13.30
C THR A 185 -2.60 16.01 12.40
N SER A 186 -2.91 15.25 11.35
CA SER A 186 -3.98 15.53 10.38
C SER A 186 -5.39 15.58 11.00
N GLU A 187 -6.24 16.50 10.54
CA GLU A 187 -7.61 16.66 11.08
C GLU A 187 -8.52 15.45 10.83
N SER A 188 -8.33 14.74 9.71
CA SER A 188 -9.06 13.51 9.39
C SER A 188 -8.91 12.44 10.46
N LEU A 189 -7.79 12.40 11.20
CA LEU A 189 -7.62 11.47 12.33
C LEU A 189 -8.73 11.67 13.37
N ARG A 190 -9.07 12.93 13.65
CA ARG A 190 -10.12 13.29 14.62
C ARG A 190 -11.52 13.13 14.02
N PHE A 191 -11.76 13.68 12.83
CA PHE A 191 -13.10 13.70 12.23
C PHE A 191 -13.57 12.31 11.77
N ASN A 192 -12.66 11.49 11.26
CA ASN A 192 -12.99 10.16 10.74
C ASN A 192 -12.72 9.04 11.75
N GLN A 193 -12.28 9.35 12.98
CA GLN A 193 -11.91 8.34 14.00
C GLN A 193 -12.96 7.24 14.18
N LYS A 194 -14.25 7.62 14.19
CA LYS A 194 -15.39 6.70 14.37
C LYS A 194 -15.95 6.15 13.05
N LEU A 195 -15.56 6.74 11.93
CA LEU A 195 -16.03 6.38 10.59
C LEU A 195 -15.19 5.25 10.00
N ASP A 196 -13.88 5.31 10.18
CA ASP A 196 -12.98 4.25 9.72
C ASP A 196 -13.33 2.93 10.40
N ALA A 197 -13.58 1.91 9.59
CA ALA A 197 -14.04 0.62 10.07
C ALA A 197 -12.88 -0.34 10.35
N LEU A 198 -11.69 -0.07 9.82
CA LEU A 198 -10.58 -1.01 9.85
C LEU A 198 -9.40 -0.44 10.63
N LEU A 199 -8.98 0.80 10.34
CA LEU A 199 -7.79 1.38 10.95
C LEU A 199 -8.13 2.15 12.24
N SER A 200 -7.27 2.02 13.24
CA SER A 200 -7.34 2.76 14.51
C SER A 200 -6.10 3.64 14.67
N ILE A 201 -6.24 4.75 15.41
CA ILE A 201 -5.10 5.63 15.73
C ILE A 201 -4.11 4.88 16.61
N GLU A 202 -4.62 4.04 17.52
CA GLU A 202 -3.82 3.24 18.44
C GLU A 202 -2.93 2.24 17.68
N ALA A 203 -3.41 1.64 16.60
CA ALA A 203 -2.60 0.78 15.74
C ALA A 203 -1.48 1.55 15.02
N LEU A 204 -1.74 2.79 14.58
CA LEU A 204 -0.71 3.65 13.99
C LEU A 204 0.35 4.02 15.04
N GLN A 205 -0.06 4.36 16.25
CA GLN A 205 0.86 4.66 17.36
C GLN A 205 1.71 3.45 17.73
N ALA A 206 1.13 2.25 17.81
CA ALA A 206 1.87 1.01 18.01
C ALA A 206 2.91 0.80 16.90
N GLY A 207 2.51 1.00 15.64
CA GLY A 207 3.41 0.90 14.50
C GLY A 207 4.58 1.90 14.56
N ILE A 208 4.31 3.17 14.89
CA ILE A 208 5.35 4.18 15.09
C ILE A 208 6.34 3.73 16.18
N ASN A 209 5.83 3.28 17.33
CA ASN A 209 6.66 2.87 18.46
C ASN A 209 7.53 1.64 18.14
N HIS A 210 7.06 0.74 17.28
CA HIS A 210 7.85 -0.40 16.82
C HIS A 210 8.85 -0.02 15.72
N TYR A 211 8.48 0.91 14.85
CA TYR A 211 9.24 1.23 13.64
C TYR A 211 10.36 2.25 13.86
N LEU A 212 10.13 3.28 14.67
CA LEU A 212 11.12 4.31 14.91
C LEU A 212 12.16 3.86 15.94
N LYS A 213 13.44 4.07 15.61
CA LYS A 213 14.55 3.93 16.57
C LYS A 213 14.70 5.21 17.38
N ASP A 214 15.34 5.09 18.55
CA ASP A 214 15.67 6.25 19.38
C ASP A 214 16.39 7.35 18.59
N GLY A 215 15.90 8.58 18.72
CA GLY A 215 16.47 9.76 18.06
C GLY A 215 15.91 10.08 16.66
N VAL A 216 15.11 9.20 16.05
CA VAL A 216 14.39 9.51 14.80
C VAL A 216 13.07 10.20 15.14
N GLN A 217 12.89 11.43 14.67
CA GLN A 217 11.65 12.17 14.86
C GLN A 217 10.59 11.71 13.87
N ALA A 218 9.32 11.76 14.28
CA ALA A 218 8.21 11.32 13.44
C ALA A 218 7.99 12.22 12.21
N ASP A 219 8.48 13.46 12.21
CA ASP A 219 8.45 14.38 11.08
C ASP A 219 9.69 14.30 10.17
N ASP A 220 10.63 13.39 10.46
CA ASP A 220 11.81 13.17 9.61
C ASP A 220 11.36 12.69 8.22
N PRO A 221 11.74 13.37 7.12
CA PRO A 221 11.33 13.01 5.76
C PRO A 221 11.65 11.57 5.35
N ARG A 222 12.62 10.92 6.01
CA ARG A 222 13.00 9.53 5.73
C ARG A 222 11.98 8.49 6.23
N VAL A 223 11.14 8.86 7.20
CA VAL A 223 10.06 8.01 7.73
C VAL A 223 8.66 8.60 7.43
N SER A 224 8.60 9.91 7.24
CA SER A 224 7.41 10.66 6.82
C SER A 224 7.67 11.35 5.48
N PRO A 225 7.68 10.60 4.36
CA PRO A 225 8.06 11.10 3.04
C PRO A 225 7.16 12.22 2.52
N LEU A 226 6.00 12.44 3.14
CA LEU A 226 5.18 13.63 2.86
C LEU A 226 5.94 14.94 3.09
N PHE A 227 6.92 14.96 4.00
CA PHE A 227 7.70 16.15 4.33
C PHE A 227 8.87 16.42 3.38
N ASP A 228 9.24 15.48 2.50
CA ASP A 228 10.35 15.64 1.54
C ASP A 228 9.97 16.49 0.32
N ASP A 229 10.95 16.86 -0.51
CA ASP A 229 10.75 17.49 -1.82
C ASP A 229 10.26 16.45 -2.85
N LEU A 230 9.00 16.62 -3.27
CA LEU A 230 8.29 15.71 -4.17
C LEU A 230 8.59 15.96 -5.66
N LYS A 231 9.45 16.94 -6.00
CA LYS A 231 9.79 17.23 -7.39
C LYS A 231 10.49 16.03 -8.04
N GLY A 232 10.14 15.75 -9.30
CA GLY A 232 10.77 14.68 -10.08
C GLY A 232 10.24 13.27 -9.79
N LEU A 233 9.22 13.13 -8.92
CA LEU A 233 8.47 11.88 -8.80
C LEU A 233 7.75 11.52 -10.10
N PRO A 234 7.53 10.22 -10.36
CA PRO A 234 6.84 9.77 -11.56
C PRO A 234 5.34 10.12 -11.49
N PRO A 235 4.60 10.00 -12.61
CA PRO A 235 3.15 10.04 -12.58
C PRO A 235 2.61 9.14 -11.46
N THR A 236 1.68 9.65 -10.66
CA THR A 236 1.23 8.99 -9.44
C THR A 236 -0.28 8.83 -9.41
N LEU A 237 -0.78 7.63 -9.15
CA LEU A 237 -2.17 7.36 -8.78
C LEU A 237 -2.28 7.33 -7.25
N VAL A 238 -3.24 8.08 -6.72
CA VAL A 238 -3.58 8.07 -5.28
C VAL A 238 -5.04 7.66 -5.13
N GLN A 239 -5.31 6.61 -4.36
CA GLN A 239 -6.66 6.14 -4.05
C GLN A 239 -6.90 6.21 -2.55
N VAL A 240 -8.04 6.77 -2.14
CA VAL A 240 -8.39 6.91 -0.73
C VAL A 240 -9.90 6.88 -0.54
N GLY A 241 -10.35 6.29 0.56
CA GLY A 241 -11.74 6.27 1.00
C GLY A 241 -12.12 7.50 1.81
N SER A 242 -13.36 7.96 1.68
CA SER A 242 -13.81 9.18 2.38
C SER A 242 -13.99 9.02 3.89
N LYS A 243 -14.03 7.77 4.41
CA LYS A 243 -14.14 7.48 5.85
C LYS A 243 -12.79 7.20 6.50
N GLU A 244 -11.69 7.29 5.76
CA GLU A 244 -10.36 6.97 6.28
C GLU A 244 -9.84 8.00 7.28
N ILE A 245 -9.21 7.55 8.36
CA ILE A 245 -8.47 8.45 9.25
C ILE A 245 -7.24 9.08 8.56
N LEU A 246 -6.71 8.43 7.51
CA LEU A 246 -5.58 8.89 6.69
C LEU A 246 -5.99 9.69 5.44
N LEU A 247 -7.26 10.14 5.37
CA LEU A 247 -7.76 10.90 4.23
C LEU A 247 -6.91 12.15 3.93
N ASP A 248 -6.48 12.87 4.96
CA ASP A 248 -5.74 14.11 4.76
C ASP A 248 -4.28 13.88 4.37
N ASP A 249 -3.65 12.76 4.72
CA ASP A 249 -2.32 12.39 4.19
C ASP A 249 -2.36 12.32 2.66
N SER A 250 -3.42 11.70 2.12
CA SER A 250 -3.64 11.59 0.67
C SER A 250 -3.88 12.96 0.02
N LYS A 251 -4.70 13.82 0.63
CA LYS A 251 -4.98 15.16 0.10
C LYS A 251 -3.75 16.07 0.14
N ARG A 252 -3.02 16.06 1.26
CA ARG A 252 -1.78 16.82 1.45
C ARG A 252 -0.72 16.38 0.45
N PHE A 253 -0.59 15.07 0.23
CA PHE A 253 0.32 14.55 -0.80
C PHE A 253 -0.08 15.06 -2.19
N ARG A 254 -1.36 14.95 -2.58
CA ARG A 254 -1.84 15.46 -3.88
C ARG A 254 -1.46 16.93 -4.06
N GLU A 255 -1.81 17.77 -3.09
CA GLU A 255 -1.57 19.22 -3.18
C GLU A 255 -0.08 19.55 -3.29
N LYS A 256 0.76 18.93 -2.46
CA LYS A 256 2.21 19.14 -2.50
C LYS A 256 2.86 18.60 -3.77
N ALA A 257 2.41 17.44 -4.26
CA ALA A 257 2.94 16.82 -5.47
C ALA A 257 2.54 17.61 -6.73
N GLU A 258 1.29 18.08 -6.82
CA GLU A 258 0.83 18.95 -7.90
C GLU A 258 1.60 20.29 -7.92
N GLN A 259 1.83 20.89 -6.74
CA GLN A 259 2.68 22.09 -6.61
C GLN A 259 4.13 21.85 -7.04
N ALA A 260 4.65 20.64 -6.84
CA ALA A 260 5.98 20.22 -7.28
C ALA A 260 6.03 19.81 -8.78
N GLY A 261 4.90 19.92 -9.51
CA GLY A 261 4.81 19.60 -10.93
C GLY A 261 4.61 18.11 -11.27
N VAL A 262 4.28 17.28 -10.26
CA VAL A 262 4.00 15.85 -10.45
C VAL A 262 2.60 15.67 -11.04
N LYS A 263 2.46 14.77 -12.03
CA LYS A 263 1.16 14.38 -12.57
C LYS A 263 0.45 13.45 -11.59
N VAL A 264 -0.56 13.95 -10.88
CA VAL A 264 -1.32 13.17 -9.90
C VAL A 264 -2.70 12.82 -10.44
N ARG A 265 -3.05 11.53 -10.45
CA ARG A 265 -4.43 11.04 -10.61
C ARG A 265 -4.98 10.74 -9.21
N PHE A 266 -5.81 11.63 -8.68
CA PHE A 266 -6.40 11.46 -7.35
C PHE A 266 -7.82 10.89 -7.43
N LYS A 267 -8.10 9.82 -6.67
CA LYS A 267 -9.40 9.14 -6.65
C LYS A 267 -9.90 8.98 -5.20
N LEU A 268 -10.95 9.73 -4.89
CA LEU A 268 -11.67 9.64 -3.61
C LEU A 268 -12.89 8.71 -3.77
N TYR A 269 -12.98 7.67 -2.94
CA TYR A 269 -14.08 6.70 -2.95
C TYR A 269 -15.01 6.97 -1.76
N THR A 270 -16.17 7.57 -2.06
CA THR A 270 -17.17 7.93 -1.05
C THR A 270 -17.67 6.71 -0.28
N GLY A 271 -17.66 6.82 1.05
CA GLY A 271 -18.16 5.79 1.96
C GLY A 271 -17.18 4.67 2.27
N MET A 272 -15.99 4.67 1.67
CA MET A 272 -14.99 3.62 1.87
C MET A 272 -14.08 3.89 3.07
N TRP A 273 -13.73 2.83 3.79
CA TRP A 273 -12.78 2.80 4.91
C TRP A 273 -11.35 2.46 4.42
N HIS A 274 -10.41 2.36 5.34
CA HIS A 274 -9.01 2.11 5.02
C HIS A 274 -8.78 0.79 4.29
N ASN A 275 -7.97 0.81 3.22
CA ASN A 275 -7.64 -0.37 2.41
C ASN A 275 -8.86 -1.12 1.85
N PHE A 276 -9.92 -0.39 1.52
CA PHE A 276 -11.14 -0.96 0.93
C PHE A 276 -10.89 -1.76 -0.36
N GLN A 277 -9.78 -1.50 -1.07
CA GLN A 277 -9.34 -2.24 -2.26
C GLN A 277 -9.27 -3.75 -2.02
N MET A 278 -8.90 -4.19 -0.81
CA MET A 278 -8.87 -5.61 -0.43
C MET A 278 -10.24 -6.29 -0.56
N PHE A 279 -11.33 -5.53 -0.54
CA PHE A 279 -12.70 -6.04 -0.55
C PHE A 279 -13.33 -6.05 -1.95
N ASN A 280 -12.52 -6.04 -3.02
CA ASN A 280 -12.97 -5.96 -4.42
C ASN A 280 -13.94 -7.08 -4.85
N ALA A 281 -13.87 -8.25 -4.21
CA ALA A 281 -14.81 -9.34 -4.45
C ALA A 281 -16.25 -9.01 -4.02
N TRP A 282 -16.42 -8.08 -3.08
CA TRP A 282 -17.72 -7.78 -2.49
C TRP A 282 -18.21 -6.36 -2.79
N PHE A 283 -17.33 -5.37 -2.94
CA PHE A 283 -17.75 -3.97 -3.05
C PHE A 283 -17.48 -3.38 -4.43
N PRO A 284 -18.49 -2.73 -5.06
CA PRO A 284 -18.33 -2.14 -6.38
C PRO A 284 -17.28 -1.03 -6.40
N GLU A 285 -17.13 -0.24 -5.32
CA GLU A 285 -16.10 0.80 -5.20
C GLU A 285 -14.71 0.19 -5.19
N ALA A 286 -14.51 -0.92 -4.47
CA ALA A 286 -13.25 -1.65 -4.45
C ALA A 286 -12.95 -2.27 -5.83
N LYS A 287 -13.96 -2.84 -6.50
CA LYS A 287 -13.83 -3.31 -7.89
C LYS A 287 -13.45 -2.19 -8.85
N GLN A 288 -14.06 -1.02 -8.68
CA GLN A 288 -13.76 0.18 -9.47
C GLN A 288 -12.35 0.70 -9.19
N ALA A 289 -11.89 0.65 -7.94
CA ALA A 289 -10.53 1.02 -7.58
C ALA A 289 -9.49 0.15 -8.31
N LEU A 290 -9.70 -1.15 -8.41
CA LEU A 290 -8.81 -2.01 -9.20
C LEU A 290 -8.90 -1.74 -10.72
N ALA A 291 -10.07 -1.35 -11.23
CA ALA A 291 -10.19 -0.90 -12.62
C ALA A 291 -9.41 0.40 -12.87
N ASP A 292 -9.51 1.38 -11.96
CA ASP A 292 -8.76 2.62 -12.03
C ASP A 292 -7.23 2.40 -11.92
N ILE A 293 -6.78 1.38 -11.19
CA ILE A 293 -5.38 0.91 -11.15
C ILE A 293 -4.94 0.40 -12.52
N ALA A 294 -5.74 -0.46 -13.15
CA ALA A 294 -5.44 -0.99 -14.48
C ALA A 294 -5.40 0.13 -15.53
N ASP A 295 -6.40 1.00 -15.54
CA ASP A 295 -6.48 2.15 -16.44
C ASP A 295 -5.29 3.11 -16.27
N PHE A 296 -4.77 3.26 -15.04
CA PHE A 296 -3.57 4.04 -14.79
C PHE A 296 -2.32 3.32 -15.31
N ALA A 297 -2.14 2.04 -14.96
CA ALA A 297 -1.00 1.25 -15.37
C ALA A 297 -0.87 1.18 -16.90
N HIS A 298 -1.97 0.87 -17.61
CA HIS A 298 -2.00 0.86 -19.07
C HIS A 298 -1.79 2.25 -19.71
N SER A 299 -2.04 3.34 -18.98
CA SER A 299 -1.76 4.68 -19.51
C SER A 299 -0.28 5.04 -19.52
N LEU A 300 0.55 4.32 -18.74
CA LEU A 300 2.00 4.45 -18.68
C LEU A 300 2.71 3.56 -19.71
N ASP A 301 2.02 2.53 -20.19
CA ASP A 301 2.45 1.61 -21.25
C ASP A 301 2.40 2.27 -22.64
N ARG A 302 3.24 3.28 -22.86
CA ARG A 302 3.36 3.95 -24.17
C ARG A 302 4.83 3.97 -24.60
N ASP A 303 5.15 3.04 -25.50
CA ASP A 303 6.35 2.86 -26.35
C ASP A 303 7.73 2.89 -25.65
#